data_AF-F2I9R7-F1
#
_entry.id   AF-F2I9R7-F1
#
_cell.length_a   1.000
_cell.length_b   1.000
_cell.length_c   1.000
_cell.angle_alpha   90.00
_cell.angle_beta   90.00
_cell.angle_gamma   90.00
#
_symmetry.space_group_name_H-M   'P 1'
#
loop_
_entity.id
_entity.type
_entity.pdbx_description
1 polymer ?
#
loop_
_entity_poly.entity_id
_entity_poly.type
_entity_poly.pdbx_seq_one_letter_code
_entity_poly.pdbx_strand_id
1 'polypeptide(L)' 'MKTYNRIMELFWLSIGIIITIMVTVMCLKENFSSWAVYYVFAFMAFGTYLMRRFMRKRMEKHQAFLNGKEQK' A
#
# COMPACT_ATOMS: atom_id res chain seq x y z
N MET A 1 -9.28 -15.65 -3.23
CA MET A 1 -9.38 -14.20 -3.57
C MET A 1 -9.01 -13.25 -2.42
N LYS A 2 -9.65 -13.32 -1.23
CA LYS A 2 -9.36 -12.39 -0.10
C LYS A 2 -7.92 -12.46 0.42
N THR A 3 -7.35 -13.65 0.53
CA THR A 3 -5.98 -13.88 1.03
C THR A 3 -4.92 -13.36 0.07
N TYR A 4 -5.08 -13.60 -1.24
CA TYR A 4 -4.18 -13.08 -2.26
C TYR A 4 -4.14 -11.53 -2.25
N ASN A 5 -5.30 -10.87 -2.21
CA ASN A 5 -5.33 -9.41 -2.08
C ASN A 5 -4.73 -8.93 -0.75
N ARG A 6 -4.72 -9.76 0.31
CA ARG A 6 -4.08 -9.42 1.59
C ARG A 6 -2.57 -9.49 1.53
N ILE A 7 -2.05 -10.54 0.91
CA ILE A 7 -0.63 -10.72 0.69
C ILE A 7 -0.11 -9.62 -0.23
N MET A 8 -0.83 -9.34 -1.32
CA MET A 8 -0.45 -8.26 -2.23
C MET A 8 -0.51 -6.88 -1.57
N GLU A 9 -1.49 -6.61 -0.71
CA GLU A 9 -1.50 -5.37 0.08
C GLU A 9 -0.26 -5.28 0.98
N LEU A 10 0.04 -6.32 1.76
CA LEU A 10 1.23 -6.35 2.63
C LEU A 10 2.54 -6.19 1.84
N PHE A 11 2.62 -6.78 0.64
CA PHE A 11 3.77 -6.65 -0.25
C PHE A 11 4.07 -5.19 -0.60
N TRP A 12 3.05 -4.41 -1.00
CA TRP A 12 3.21 -2.99 -1.31
C TRP A 12 3.62 -2.17 -0.07
N LEU A 13 3.12 -2.53 1.11
CA LEU A 13 3.53 -1.91 2.37
C LEU A 13 5.00 -2.21 2.69
N SER A 14 5.42 -3.48 2.56
CA SER A 14 6.80 -3.88 2.76
C SER A 14 7.75 -3.18 1.80
N ILE A 15 7.39 -3.08 0.51
CA ILE A 15 8.17 -2.33 -0.48
C ILE A 15 8.28 -0.85 -0.09
N GLY A 16 7.17 -0.21 0.30
CA GLY A 16 7.21 1.19 0.74
C GLY A 16 8.16 1.40 1.90
N ILE A 17 8.16 0.50 2.89
CA ILE A 17 9.09 0.55 4.03
C ILE A 17 10.54 0.37 3.57
N ILE A 18 10.82 -0.61 2.71
CA ILE A 18 12.17 -0.87 2.20
C ILE A 18 12.71 0.33 1.43
N ILE A 19 11.90 0.93 0.54
CA ILE A 19 12.29 2.12 -0.22
C ILE A 19 12.57 3.28 0.74
N THR A 20 11.71 3.53 1.73
CA THR A 20 11.94 4.58 2.74
C THR A 20 13.27 4.37 3.45
N ILE A 21 13.58 3.15 3.90
CA ILE A 21 14.84 2.85 4.59
C ILE A 21 16.02 3.06 3.65
N MET A 22 15.97 2.53 2.42
CA MET A 22 17.04 2.68 1.43
C MET A 22 17.31 4.14 1.08
N VAL A 23 16.26 4.93 0.80
CA VAL A 23 16.39 6.36 0.50
C VAL A 23 16.95 7.11 1.70
N THR A 24 16.52 6.77 2.93
CA THR A 24 17.06 7.38 4.14
C THR A 24 18.55 7.09 4.31
N VAL A 25 18.99 5.84 4.09
CA VAL A 25 20.41 5.47 4.15
C VAL A 25 21.21 6.19 3.06
N MET A 26 20.69 6.27 1.83
CA MET A 26 21.34 7.01 0.73
C MET A 26 21.44 8.51 1.05
N CYS A 27 20.39 9.12 1.60
CA CYS A 27 20.41 10.51 2.07
C CYS A 27 21.43 10.78 3.19
N LEU A 28 21.79 9.77 3.98
CA LEU A 28 22.82 9.89 5.03
C LEU A 28 24.23 9.67 4.48
N LYS A 29 24.41 8.79 3.49
CA LYS A 29 25.70 8.49 2.88
C LYS A 29 26.10 9.50 1.80
N GLU A 30 25.12 10.08 1.13
CA GLU A 30 25.26 11.00 0.01
C GLU A 30 24.45 12.28 0.27
N ASN A 31 24.49 13.26 -0.62
CA ASN A 31 23.78 14.52 -0.40
C ASN A 31 22.25 14.34 -0.37
N PHE A 32 21.62 14.82 0.71
CA PHE A 32 20.16 14.78 0.91
C PHE A 32 19.38 15.37 -0.27
N SER A 33 19.87 16.45 -0.87
CA SER A 33 19.17 17.14 -1.96
C SER A 33 19.00 16.28 -3.22
N SER A 34 19.90 15.33 -3.48
CA SER A 34 19.78 14.45 -4.65
C SER A 34 18.85 13.27 -4.37
N TRP A 35 18.84 12.76 -3.13
CA TRP A 35 18.13 11.53 -2.81
C TRP A 35 16.73 11.75 -2.25
N ALA A 36 16.43 12.92 -1.70
CA ALA A 36 15.11 13.24 -1.15
C ALA A 36 13.98 13.14 -2.19
N VAL A 37 14.26 13.39 -3.48
CA VAL A 37 13.25 13.25 -4.53
C VAL A 37 12.72 11.82 -4.65
N TYR A 38 13.52 10.80 -4.32
CA TYR A 38 13.12 9.40 -4.42
C TYR A 38 12.13 8.98 -3.32
N TYR A 39 11.90 9.79 -2.28
CA TYR A 39 10.79 9.56 -1.34
C TYR A 39 9.42 9.59 -2.03
N VAL A 40 9.31 10.21 -3.22
CA VAL A 40 8.08 10.14 -4.04
C VAL A 40 7.70 8.70 -4.38
N PHE A 41 8.69 7.82 -4.60
CA PHE A 41 8.45 6.40 -4.88
C PHE A 41 7.96 5.64 -3.65
N ALA A 42 8.54 5.94 -2.47
CA ALA A 42 8.03 5.42 -1.22
C ALA A 42 6.57 5.88 -1.00
N PHE A 43 6.30 7.17 -1.20
CA PHE A 43 4.95 7.72 -1.07
C PHE A 43 3.96 7.07 -2.05
N MET A 44 4.38 6.81 -3.29
CA MET A 44 3.56 6.12 -4.29
C MET A 44 3.26 4.67 -3.89
N ALA A 45 4.24 3.95 -3.33
CA ALA A 45 4.04 2.60 -2.82
C ALA A 45 3.03 2.58 -1.66
N PHE A 46 3.16 3.51 -0.71
CA PHE A 46 2.18 3.67 0.38
C PHE A 46 0.80 4.11 -0.13
N GLY A 47 0.74 5.00 -1.11
CA GLY A 47 -0.51 5.41 -1.76
C GLY A 47 -1.22 4.23 -2.43
N THR A 48 -0.46 3.38 -3.12
CA THR A 48 -0.97 2.15 -3.74
C THR A 48 -1.51 1.16 -2.69
N TYR A 49 -0.79 1.02 -1.57
CA TYR A 49 -1.26 0.24 -0.43
C TYR A 49 -2.61 0.76 0.11
N LEU A 50 -2.71 2.07 0.35
CA LEU A 50 -3.94 2.70 0.85
C LEU A 50 -5.11 2.57 -0.12
N MET A 51 -4.86 2.73 -1.42
CA MET A 51 -5.88 2.56 -2.45
C MET A 51 -6.42 1.12 -2.45
N ARG A 52 -5.52 0.12 -2.42
CA ARG A 52 -5.92 -1.30 -2.35
C ARG A 52 -6.69 -1.63 -1.08
N ARG A 53 -6.26 -1.08 0.07
CA ARG A 53 -6.97 -1.18 1.36
C ARG A 53 -8.40 -0.67 1.25
N PHE A 54 -8.57 0.50 0.65
CA PHE A 54 -9.88 1.13 0.47
C PHE A 54 -10.78 0.31 -0.47
N MET A 55 -10.25 -0.14 -1.61
CA MET A 55 -10.99 -0.95 -2.56
C MET A 55 -11.46 -2.27 -1.93
N ARG A 56 -10.64 -2.92 -1.10
CA ARG A 56 -11.05 -4.11 -0.35
C ARG A 56 -12.19 -3.83 0.62
N LYS A 57 -12.07 -2.82 1.46
CA LYS A 57 -13.14 -2.45 2.40
C LYS A 57 -14.45 -2.14 1.67
N ARG A 58 -14.37 -1.45 0.53
CA ARG A 58 -15.54 -1.16 -0.32
C ARG A 58 -16.17 -2.44 -0.86
N MET A 59 -15.38 -3.38 -1.38
CA MET A 59 -15.89 -4.66 -1.88
C MET A 59 -16.50 -5.53 -0.79
N GLU A 60 -15.89 -5.58 0.39
CA GLU A 60 -16.42 -6.32 1.54
C GLU A 60 -17.78 -5.78 1.97
N LYS A 61 -17.94 -4.46 2.00
CA LYS A 61 -19.24 -3.82 2.28
C LYS A 61 -20.30 -4.18 1.22
N HIS A 62 -19.91 -4.23 -0.05
CA HIS A 62 -20.84 -4.58 -1.13
C HIS A 62 -21.25 -6.06 -1.11
N GLN A 63 -20.30 -6.97 -0.83
CA GLN A 63 -20.61 -8.40 -0.64
C GLN A 63 -21.52 -8.63 0.56
N ALA A 64 -21.28 -7.95 1.68
CA ALA A 64 -22.14 -8.06 2.86
C ALA A 64 -23.58 -7.61 2.58
N PHE A 65 -23.76 -6.55 1.76
CA PHE A 65 -25.07 -6.09 1.34
C PHE A 65 -25.81 -7.10 0.45
N LEU A 66 -25.12 -7.74 -0.49
CA LEU A 66 -25.71 -8.77 -1.36
C LEU A 66 -26.12 -10.02 -0.57
N ASN A 67 -25.26 -10.52 0.32
CA ASN A 67 -25.58 -11.68 1.16
C ASN A 67 -26.78 -11.41 2.09
N GLY A 68 -26.93 -10.17 2.58
CA GLY A 68 -28.11 -9.78 3.38
C GLY A 68 -29.40 -9.67 2.57
N LYS A 69 -29.31 -9.56 1.24
CA LYS A 69 -30.47 -9.58 0.33
C LYS A 69 -30.88 -10.98 -0.11
N GLU A 70 -29.94 -11.93 -0.22
CA GLU A 70 -30.26 -13.34 -0.51
C GLU A 70 -30.94 -14.06 0.67
N GLN A 71 -30.77 -13.56 1.89
CA GLN A 71 -31.34 -14.13 3.12
C GLN A 71 -32.74 -13.58 3.47
N LYS A 72 -33.31 -12.69 2.64
CA LYS A 72 -34.66 -12.14 2.77
C LYS A 72 -35.53 -12.55 1.59
#